data_AF-A0A1I6ZVN8-F1
#
_entry.id   AF-A0A1I6ZVN8-F1
#
_cell.length_a   1.000
_cell.length_b   1.000
_cell.length_c   1.000
_cell.angle_alpha   90.00
_cell.angle_beta   90.00
_cell.angle_gamma   90.00
#
_symmetry.space_group_name_H-M   'P 1'
#
loop_
_entity.id
_entity.type
_entity.pdbx_description
1 polymer ?
#
loop_
_entity_poly.entity_id
_entity_poly.type
_entity_poly.pdbx_seq_one_letter_code
_entity_poly.pdbx_strand_id
1 'polypeptide(L)'
;MSKKKFSPAERYAVWTVHGEKCWLCGEPLPYTDMHIDHIIPEKLEGTEALKGILEEFALPLDFELNTWANWMPAHATCNTKKLDHVFRPAPIILRQIEHAIAKSKTTQEIHDKYLSRRSLSIALDRVIEGIENGRLTPEQRDRFIAKLSVEHERNRSPEMHHQPIFLSPNLTILNEDKYRYTLKGPSGLIGTRPKGSRIDPSWDCPNCGPTGWNGTRCIQCGHLIDPD
;
A
#
# COMPACT_ATOMS: atom_id res chain seq x y z
N MET A 1 18.09 -6.30 5.27
CA MET A 1 17.43 -4.97 5.27
C MET A 1 17.99 -4.17 4.12
N SER A 2 17.16 -3.38 3.44
CA SER A 2 17.58 -2.48 2.37
C SER A 2 18.56 -1.43 2.90
N LYS A 3 19.68 -1.22 2.21
CA LYS A 3 20.63 -0.10 2.38
C LYS A 3 19.96 1.18 1.91
N LYS A 4 19.17 1.13 0.82
CA LYS A 4 18.39 2.27 0.34
C LYS A 4 17.29 2.61 1.35
N LYS A 5 17.29 3.86 1.81
CA LYS A 5 16.15 4.46 2.52
C LYS A 5 15.21 5.09 1.51
N PHE A 6 13.96 4.66 1.54
CA PHE A 6 12.92 5.18 0.66
C PHE A 6 12.14 6.32 1.33
N SER A 7 11.97 7.40 0.60
CA SER A 7 11.14 8.54 0.95
C SER A 7 9.65 8.22 0.82
N PRO A 8 8.77 8.99 1.49
CA PRO A 8 7.32 8.88 1.28
C PRO A 8 6.90 9.08 -0.19
N ALA A 9 7.59 9.95 -0.92
CA ALA A 9 7.31 10.19 -2.34
C ALA A 9 7.64 8.97 -3.21
N GLU A 10 8.80 8.34 -3.00
CA GLU A 10 9.18 7.10 -3.69
C GLU A 10 8.18 5.98 -3.39
N ARG A 11 7.84 5.81 -2.11
CA ARG A 11 6.82 4.84 -1.65
C ARG A 11 5.48 5.05 -2.35
N TYR A 12 4.95 6.26 -2.30
CA TYR A 12 3.68 6.61 -2.93
C TYR A 12 3.67 6.36 -4.43
N ALA A 13 4.75 6.73 -5.13
CA ALA A 13 4.86 6.54 -6.57
C ALA A 13 4.82 5.06 -6.96
N VAL A 14 5.67 4.23 -6.32
CA VAL A 14 5.73 2.79 -6.58
C VAL A 14 4.40 2.11 -6.24
N TRP A 15 3.79 2.45 -5.10
CA TRP A 15 2.50 1.87 -4.72
C TRP A 15 1.38 2.19 -5.72
N THR A 16 1.29 3.45 -6.14
CA THR A 16 0.23 3.92 -7.05
C THR A 16 0.39 3.30 -8.44
N VAL A 17 1.59 3.36 -9.01
CA VAL A 17 1.83 2.95 -10.41
C VAL A 17 1.73 1.44 -10.60
N HIS A 18 1.98 0.67 -9.54
CA HIS A 18 1.85 -0.79 -9.56
C HIS A 18 0.48 -1.28 -9.09
N GLY A 19 -0.50 -0.38 -8.99
CA GLY A 19 -1.90 -0.72 -8.78
C GLY A 19 -2.20 -1.22 -7.38
N GLU A 20 -1.44 -0.77 -6.39
CA GLU A 20 -1.75 -0.99 -4.96
C GLU A 20 -1.86 -2.46 -4.60
N LYS A 21 -1.08 -3.30 -5.27
CA LYS A 21 -1.03 -4.75 -5.06
C LYS A 21 0.38 -5.18 -4.77
N CYS A 22 0.52 -6.18 -3.92
CA CYS A 22 1.81 -6.79 -3.65
C CYS A 22 2.24 -7.60 -4.87
N TRP A 23 3.44 -7.34 -5.38
CA TRP A 23 3.92 -8.02 -6.59
C TRP A 23 4.21 -9.51 -6.35
N LEU A 24 4.46 -9.91 -5.10
CA LEU A 24 4.79 -11.29 -4.72
C LEU A 24 3.56 -12.18 -4.56
N CYS A 25 2.46 -11.67 -3.97
CA CYS A 25 1.26 -12.47 -3.72
C CYS A 25 0.04 -12.02 -4.54
N GLY A 26 0.08 -10.86 -5.19
CA GLY A 26 -1.02 -10.31 -5.99
C GLY A 26 -2.16 -9.67 -5.19
N GLU A 27 -2.16 -9.85 -3.87
CA GLU A 27 -3.20 -9.32 -2.97
C GLU A 27 -3.15 -7.79 -2.87
N PRO A 28 -4.29 -7.14 -2.56
CA PRO A 28 -4.32 -5.72 -2.22
C PRO A 28 -3.28 -5.39 -1.15
N LEU A 29 -2.56 -4.30 -1.39
CA LEU A 29 -1.48 -3.85 -0.56
C LEU A 29 -1.84 -2.52 0.09
N PRO A 30 -2.15 -2.52 1.38
CA PRO A 30 -2.41 -1.31 2.13
C PRO A 30 -1.19 -0.39 2.17
N TYR A 31 -1.39 0.92 2.01
CA TYR A 31 -0.27 1.87 1.96
C TYR A 31 0.63 1.81 3.22
N THR A 32 0.05 1.68 4.42
CA THR A 32 0.86 1.61 5.65
C THR A 32 1.65 0.30 5.82
N ASP A 33 1.25 -0.78 5.15
CA ASP A 33 1.99 -2.07 5.13
C ASP A 33 2.89 -2.22 3.90
N MET A 34 2.87 -1.24 3.00
CA MET A 34 3.63 -1.28 1.76
C MET A 34 5.11 -0.97 2.00
N HIS A 35 5.95 -1.91 1.59
CA HIS A 35 7.38 -1.74 1.47
C HIS A 35 7.76 -1.75 -0.02
N ILE A 36 8.79 -0.98 -0.38
CA ILE A 36 9.45 -1.16 -1.67
C ILE A 36 10.39 -2.36 -1.56
N ASP A 37 10.27 -3.27 -2.50
CA ASP A 37 11.15 -4.42 -2.70
C ASP A 37 11.93 -4.27 -4.00
N HIS A 38 13.17 -4.75 -4.00
CA HIS A 38 14.00 -4.83 -5.19
C HIS A 38 13.81 -6.20 -5.83
N ILE A 39 13.36 -6.27 -7.09
CA ILE A 39 13.18 -7.56 -7.79
C ILE A 39 14.52 -8.32 -7.79
N ILE A 40 15.59 -7.63 -8.21
CA ILE A 40 16.98 -8.05 -8.07
C ILE A 40 17.55 -7.43 -6.79
N PRO A 41 17.95 -8.22 -5.77
CA PRO A 41 18.37 -7.69 -4.48
C PRO A 41 19.53 -6.70 -4.53
N GLU A 42 19.36 -5.52 -3.91
CA GLU A 42 20.39 -4.47 -3.82
C GLU A 42 21.71 -4.92 -3.16
N LYS A 43 21.73 -6.02 -2.40
CA LYS A 43 22.97 -6.59 -1.84
C LYS A 43 23.99 -6.98 -2.92
N LEU A 44 23.54 -7.18 -4.15
CA LEU A 44 24.39 -7.56 -5.29
C LEU A 44 25.13 -6.35 -5.88
N GLU A 45 24.73 -5.13 -5.54
CA GLU A 45 25.38 -3.92 -6.03
C GLU A 45 26.86 -3.90 -5.66
N GLY A 46 27.73 -3.72 -6.66
CA GLY A 46 29.19 -3.76 -6.51
C GLY A 46 29.80 -5.15 -6.32
N THR A 47 29.03 -6.23 -6.49
CA THR A 47 29.56 -7.60 -6.45
C THR A 47 29.79 -8.14 -7.86
N GLU A 48 30.81 -9.00 -8.03
CA GLU A 48 31.09 -9.67 -9.30
C GLU A 48 29.91 -10.55 -9.79
N ALA A 49 29.11 -11.06 -8.85
CA ALA A 49 27.96 -11.90 -9.15
C ALA A 49 26.84 -11.14 -9.88
N LEU A 50 26.76 -9.81 -9.73
CA LEU A 50 25.73 -9.01 -10.37
C LEU A 50 25.79 -9.13 -11.89
N LYS A 51 26.99 -9.12 -12.48
CA LYS A 51 27.17 -9.15 -13.93
C LYS A 51 26.54 -10.39 -14.55
N GLY A 52 26.82 -11.56 -13.98
CA GLY A 52 26.23 -12.83 -14.44
C GLY A 52 24.72 -12.86 -14.28
N ILE A 53 24.18 -12.29 -13.20
CA ILE A 53 22.72 -12.18 -12.99
C ILE A 53 22.10 -11.27 -14.05
N LEU A 54 22.69 -10.10 -14.34
CA LEU A 54 22.17 -9.21 -15.39
C LEU A 54 22.19 -9.89 -16.76
N GLU A 55 23.24 -10.65 -17.08
CA GLU A 55 23.31 -11.46 -18.31
C GLU A 55 22.22 -12.55 -18.35
N GLU A 56 22.00 -13.29 -17.26
CA GLU A 56 20.95 -14.31 -17.16
C GLU A 56 19.54 -13.73 -17.35
N PHE A 57 19.30 -12.51 -16.86
CA PHE A 57 18.04 -11.79 -17.03
C PHE A 57 17.96 -11.01 -18.37
N ALA A 58 18.99 -11.09 -19.22
CA ALA A 58 19.12 -10.32 -20.46
C ALA A 58 18.96 -8.80 -20.25
N LEU A 59 19.48 -8.29 -19.13
CA LEU A 59 19.49 -6.87 -18.79
C LEU A 59 20.80 -6.20 -19.20
N PRO A 60 20.80 -4.87 -19.43
CA PRO A 60 22.02 -4.10 -19.64
C PRO A 60 23.00 -4.27 -18.48
N LEU A 61 24.31 -4.37 -18.78
CA LEU A 61 25.34 -4.55 -17.74
C LEU A 61 25.52 -3.32 -16.84
N ASP A 62 25.05 -2.16 -17.30
CA ASP A 62 24.98 -0.91 -16.57
C ASP A 62 23.64 -0.70 -15.84
N PHE A 63 22.80 -1.75 -15.74
CA PHE A 63 21.53 -1.69 -15.03
C PHE A 63 21.73 -1.39 -13.54
N GLU A 64 21.26 -0.23 -13.10
CA GLU A 64 21.31 0.20 -11.72
C GLU A 64 20.17 -0.42 -10.89
N LEU A 65 20.53 -1.07 -9.78
CA LEU A 65 19.56 -1.74 -8.91
C LEU A 65 18.67 -0.77 -8.13
N ASN A 66 19.16 0.44 -7.86
CA ASN A 66 18.44 1.46 -7.09
C ASN A 66 17.65 2.42 -7.99
N THR A 67 16.84 1.84 -8.87
CA THR A 67 16.02 2.59 -9.83
C THR A 67 14.58 2.07 -9.88
N TRP A 68 13.68 2.88 -10.43
CA TRP A 68 12.28 2.51 -10.66
C TRP A 68 12.12 1.22 -11.46
N ALA A 69 13.10 0.89 -12.30
CA ALA A 69 13.12 -0.31 -13.13
C ALA A 69 13.29 -1.61 -12.33
N ASN A 70 13.63 -1.52 -11.04
CA ASN A 70 13.85 -2.67 -10.15
C ASN A 70 12.97 -2.62 -8.89
N TRP A 71 12.14 -1.58 -8.72
CA TRP A 71 11.35 -1.37 -7.50
C TRP A 71 9.89 -1.78 -7.68
N MET A 72 9.42 -2.62 -6.77
CA MET A 72 8.03 -3.11 -6.76
C MET A 72 7.45 -3.01 -5.35
N PRO A 73 6.13 -2.78 -5.21
CA PRO A 73 5.53 -2.73 -3.88
C PRO A 73 5.20 -4.15 -3.37
N ALA A 74 5.51 -4.41 -2.10
CA ALA A 74 5.24 -5.69 -1.43
C ALA A 74 4.75 -5.48 0.00
N HIS A 75 3.98 -6.43 0.54
CA HIS A 75 3.73 -6.50 1.98
C HIS A 75 5.06 -6.67 2.72
N ALA A 76 5.16 -6.11 3.93
CA ALA A 76 6.31 -6.31 4.78
C ALA A 76 6.64 -7.81 4.96
N THR A 77 5.63 -8.64 5.23
CA THR A 77 5.80 -10.07 5.43
C THR A 77 6.28 -10.82 4.18
N CYS A 78 5.76 -10.47 3.00
CA CYS A 78 6.19 -11.08 1.73
C CYS A 78 7.64 -10.70 1.41
N ASN A 79 7.99 -9.42 1.56
CA ASN A 79 9.34 -8.93 1.34
C ASN A 79 10.33 -9.60 2.32
N THR A 80 9.98 -9.69 3.60
CA THR A 80 10.79 -10.42 4.59
C THR A 80 10.90 -11.91 4.31
N LYS A 81 9.93 -12.56 3.65
CA LYS A 81 10.07 -13.97 3.24
C LYS A 81 11.00 -14.13 2.03
N LYS A 82 10.96 -13.19 1.08
CA LYS A 82 11.86 -13.18 -0.08
C LYS A 82 13.31 -12.90 0.33
N LEU A 83 13.53 -11.98 1.27
CA LEU A 83 14.85 -11.51 1.69
C LEU A 83 15.70 -11.14 0.47
N ASP A 84 16.84 -11.80 0.35
CA ASP A 84 17.91 -11.57 -0.59
C ASP A 84 17.98 -12.71 -1.62
N HIS A 85 16.87 -13.44 -1.78
CA HIS A 85 16.69 -14.46 -2.78
C HIS A 85 16.79 -13.86 -4.18
N VAL A 86 17.69 -14.42 -4.97
CA VAL A 86 17.82 -14.12 -6.40
C VAL A 86 16.99 -15.16 -7.14
N PHE A 87 15.91 -14.71 -7.79
CA PHE A 87 15.11 -15.60 -8.61
C PHE A 87 15.90 -16.07 -9.84
N ARG A 88 15.55 -17.24 -10.36
CA ARG A 88 15.95 -17.66 -11.70
C ARG A 88 15.15 -16.86 -12.75
N PRO A 89 15.63 -16.71 -14.00
CA PRO A 89 14.93 -16.00 -15.07
C PRO A 89 13.71 -16.80 -15.58
N ALA A 90 12.71 -16.94 -14.72
CA ALA A 90 11.42 -17.52 -15.07
C ALA A 90 10.55 -16.46 -15.76
N PRO A 91 9.66 -16.84 -16.72
CA PRO A 91 8.83 -15.90 -17.45
C PRO A 91 8.03 -14.93 -16.57
N ILE A 92 7.55 -15.41 -15.42
CA ILE A 92 6.82 -14.56 -14.46
C ILE A 92 7.69 -13.45 -13.87
N ILE A 93 8.97 -13.73 -13.58
CA ILE A 93 9.90 -12.75 -13.00
C ILE A 93 10.36 -11.77 -14.07
N LEU A 94 10.70 -12.27 -15.26
CA LEU A 94 11.05 -11.43 -16.42
C LEU A 94 9.94 -10.42 -16.71
N ARG A 95 8.68 -10.87 -16.71
CA ARG A 95 7.53 -9.99 -16.87
C ARG A 95 7.43 -8.91 -15.78
N GLN A 96 7.79 -9.21 -14.53
CA GLN A 96 7.78 -8.19 -13.47
C GLN A 96 8.87 -7.15 -13.68
N ILE A 97 10.06 -7.56 -14.13
CA ILE A 97 11.16 -6.65 -14.47
C ILE A 97 10.77 -5.76 -15.66
N GLU A 98 10.23 -6.35 -16.72
CA GLU A 98 9.71 -5.60 -17.88
C GLU A 98 8.62 -4.60 -17.48
N HIS A 99 7.70 -5.00 -16.60
CA HIS A 99 6.67 -4.12 -16.07
C HIS A 99 7.27 -2.94 -15.28
N ALA A 100 8.27 -3.18 -14.42
CA ALA A 100 8.94 -2.12 -13.65
C ALA A 100 9.69 -1.14 -14.58
N ILE A 101 10.41 -1.66 -15.58
CA ILE A 101 11.07 -0.85 -16.61
C ILE A 101 10.04 0.01 -17.35
N ALA A 102 8.98 -0.59 -17.88
CA ALA A 102 7.95 0.12 -18.65
C ALA A 102 7.26 1.22 -17.82
N LYS A 103 7.12 1.01 -16.51
CA LYS A 103 6.48 1.93 -15.57
C LYS A 103 7.41 2.99 -14.98
N SER A 104 8.71 2.94 -15.28
CA SER A 104 9.70 3.83 -14.67
C SER A 104 9.40 5.31 -14.92
N LYS A 105 9.03 5.68 -16.16
CA LYS A 105 8.67 7.07 -16.50
C LYS A 105 7.43 7.54 -15.73
N THR A 106 6.36 6.74 -15.73
CA THR A 106 5.13 7.08 -15.00
C THR A 106 5.37 7.16 -13.50
N THR A 107 6.22 6.30 -12.96
CA THR A 107 6.63 6.34 -11.54
C THR A 107 7.32 7.66 -11.21
N GLN A 108 8.26 8.11 -12.04
CA GLN A 108 8.88 9.42 -11.90
C GLN A 108 7.84 10.56 -11.95
N GLU A 109 6.90 10.53 -12.90
CA GLU A 109 5.86 11.56 -13.00
C GLU A 109 4.94 11.62 -11.77
N ILE A 110 4.56 10.46 -11.20
CA ILE A 110 3.77 10.42 -9.96
C ILE A 110 4.58 10.90 -8.76
N HIS A 111 5.86 10.54 -8.68
CA HIS A 111 6.79 11.05 -7.68
C HIS A 111 6.88 12.58 -7.71
N ASP A 112 7.05 13.17 -8.89
CA ASP A 112 7.18 14.62 -9.04
C ASP A 112 5.85 15.35 -8.78
N LYS A 113 4.72 14.73 -9.13
CA LYS A 113 3.39 15.21 -8.74
C LYS A 113 3.21 15.19 -7.22
N TYR A 114 3.68 14.17 -6.53
CA TYR A 114 3.62 14.11 -5.07
C TYR A 114 4.38 15.27 -4.43
N LEU A 115 5.60 15.54 -4.90
CA LEU A 115 6.43 16.62 -4.38
C LEU A 115 5.86 18.02 -4.68
N SER A 116 5.30 18.21 -5.87
CA SER A 116 4.72 19.51 -6.27
C SER A 116 3.35 19.78 -5.64
N ARG A 117 2.58 18.73 -5.29
CA ARG A 117 1.24 18.86 -4.69
C ARG A 117 1.28 18.79 -3.17
N ARG A 118 1.52 19.94 -2.55
CA ARG A 118 1.51 20.12 -1.08
C ARG A 118 0.23 19.61 -0.41
N SER A 119 -0.92 19.67 -1.08
CA SER A 119 -2.19 19.18 -0.52
C SER A 119 -2.26 17.66 -0.40
N LEU A 120 -1.65 16.93 -1.34
CA LEU A 120 -1.60 15.47 -1.38
C LEU A 120 -0.60 14.95 -0.34
N SER A 121 0.61 15.52 -0.32
CA SER A 121 1.64 15.12 0.63
C SER A 121 1.20 15.34 2.08
N ILE A 122 0.67 16.53 2.40
CA ILE A 122 0.12 16.81 3.74
C ILE A 122 -1.01 15.84 4.09
N ALA A 123 -1.93 15.57 3.17
CA ALA A 123 -3.05 14.67 3.46
C ALA A 123 -2.57 13.24 3.75
N LEU A 124 -1.64 12.73 2.95
CA LEU A 124 -1.09 11.39 3.13
C LEU A 124 -0.28 11.30 4.43
N ASP A 125 0.64 12.24 4.67
CA ASP A 125 1.47 12.26 5.88
C ASP A 125 0.61 12.31 7.14
N ARG A 126 -0.47 13.11 7.15
CA ARG A 126 -1.39 13.17 8.29
C ARG A 126 -2.20 11.89 8.47
N VAL A 127 -2.63 11.25 7.39
CA VAL A 127 -3.31 9.95 7.47
C VAL A 127 -2.37 8.90 8.06
N ILE A 128 -1.12 8.83 7.61
CA ILE A 128 -0.11 7.91 8.15
C ILE A 128 0.14 8.21 9.63
N GLU A 129 0.44 9.46 9.97
CA GLU A 129 0.72 9.89 11.36
C GLU A 129 -0.45 9.57 12.29
N GLY A 130 -1.68 9.78 11.82
CA GLY A 130 -2.88 9.45 12.56
C GLY A 130 -3.07 7.96 12.79
N ILE A 131 -2.74 7.13 11.80
CA ILE A 131 -2.80 5.66 11.91
C ILE A 131 -1.69 5.14 12.85
N GLU A 132 -0.48 5.68 12.74
CA GLU A 132 0.68 5.22 13.52
C GLU A 132 0.64 5.67 14.99
N ASN A 133 0.17 6.90 15.26
CA ASN A 133 0.26 7.50 16.59
C ASN A 133 -1.10 7.65 17.30
N GLY A 134 -2.23 7.36 16.64
CA GLY A 134 -3.58 7.47 17.22
C GLY A 134 -3.99 8.89 17.60
N ARG A 135 -3.38 9.93 16.98
CA ARG A 135 -3.51 11.34 17.39
C ARG A 135 -4.55 12.15 16.63
N LEU A 136 -5.27 11.55 15.67
CA LEU A 136 -6.31 12.25 14.92
C LEU A 136 -7.69 11.96 15.50
N THR A 137 -8.52 13.00 15.64
CA THR A 137 -9.95 12.79 15.89
C THR A 137 -10.59 12.10 14.68
N PRO A 138 -11.69 11.36 14.86
CA PRO A 138 -12.39 10.71 13.76
C PRO A 138 -12.71 11.65 12.60
N GLU A 139 -13.20 12.86 12.89
CA GLU A 139 -13.59 13.87 11.90
C GLU A 139 -12.39 14.43 11.13
N GLN A 140 -11.25 14.57 11.80
CA GLN A 140 -10.00 15.00 11.16
C GLN A 140 -9.49 13.92 10.21
N ARG A 141 -9.45 12.67 10.67
CA ARG A 141 -9.01 11.54 9.86
C ARG A 141 -9.90 11.39 8.62
N ASP A 142 -11.22 11.40 8.77
CA ASP A 142 -12.14 11.18 7.65
C ASP A 142 -12.05 12.31 6.62
N ARG A 143 -11.84 13.54 7.08
CA ARG A 143 -11.56 14.68 6.20
C ARG A 143 -10.28 14.49 5.40
N PHE A 144 -9.20 14.02 6.04
CA PHE A 144 -7.94 13.76 5.36
C PHE A 144 -8.05 12.57 4.39
N ILE A 145 -8.75 11.50 4.78
CA ILE A 145 -9.02 10.34 3.91
C ILE A 145 -9.85 10.77 2.70
N ALA A 146 -10.91 11.54 2.87
CA ALA A 146 -11.74 12.01 1.76
C ALA A 146 -10.92 12.86 0.78
N LYS A 147 -10.12 13.80 1.31
CA LYS A 147 -9.24 14.64 0.48
C LYS A 147 -8.17 13.82 -0.24
N LEU A 148 -7.53 12.88 0.47
CA LEU A 148 -6.54 11.98 -0.09
C LEU A 148 -7.16 11.12 -1.19
N SER A 149 -8.35 10.56 -0.97
CA SER A 149 -9.04 9.70 -1.93
C SER A 149 -9.30 10.43 -3.25
N VAL A 150 -9.79 11.67 -3.18
CA VAL A 150 -10.04 12.49 -4.40
C VAL A 150 -8.75 12.80 -5.15
N GLU A 151 -7.67 13.15 -4.45
CA GLU A 151 -6.39 13.46 -5.12
C GLU A 151 -5.67 12.20 -5.62
N HIS A 152 -5.75 11.10 -4.88
CA HIS A 152 -5.15 9.82 -5.25
C HIS A 152 -5.85 9.19 -6.44
N GLU A 153 -7.19 9.26 -6.50
CA GLU A 153 -7.98 8.73 -7.62
C GLU A 153 -7.53 9.30 -8.97
N ARG A 154 -7.11 10.57 -9.02
CA ARG A 154 -6.58 11.21 -10.23
C ARG A 154 -5.24 10.66 -10.71
N ASN A 155 -4.54 9.93 -9.86
CA ASN A 155 -3.22 9.37 -10.14
C ASN A 155 -3.26 7.86 -10.40
N ARG A 156 -4.40 7.22 -10.17
CA ARG A 156 -4.59 5.81 -10.44
C ARG A 156 -4.62 5.54 -11.94
N SER A 157 -4.25 4.32 -12.31
CA SER A 157 -4.47 3.85 -13.67
C SER A 157 -5.97 3.65 -13.92
N PRO A 158 -6.42 3.73 -15.19
CA PRO A 158 -7.84 3.61 -15.52
C PRO A 158 -8.51 2.35 -14.95
N GLU A 159 -7.80 1.23 -14.92
CA GLU A 159 -8.30 -0.05 -14.37
C GLU A 159 -8.46 -0.05 -12.84
N MET A 160 -7.81 0.88 -12.14
CA MET A 160 -7.92 1.02 -10.68
C MET A 160 -8.94 2.09 -10.27
N HIS A 161 -9.53 2.83 -11.22
CA HIS A 161 -10.58 3.78 -10.90
C HIS A 161 -11.79 3.10 -10.27
N HIS A 162 -12.36 3.75 -9.26
CA HIS A 162 -13.49 3.30 -8.45
C HIS A 162 -13.24 2.02 -7.63
N GLN A 163 -12.04 1.44 -7.69
CA GLN A 163 -11.65 0.34 -6.82
C GLN A 163 -11.43 0.85 -5.39
N PRO A 164 -11.66 0.03 -4.35
CA PRO A 164 -11.38 0.41 -2.97
C PRO A 164 -9.92 0.86 -2.78
N ILE A 165 -9.69 1.84 -1.91
CA ILE A 165 -8.35 2.32 -1.53
C ILE A 165 -7.99 1.71 -0.19
N PHE A 166 -6.97 0.85 -0.15
CA PHE A 166 -6.51 0.25 1.08
C PHE A 166 -5.41 1.13 1.69
N LEU A 167 -5.76 1.95 2.68
CA LEU A 167 -4.78 2.78 3.38
C LEU A 167 -4.17 2.04 4.57
N SER A 168 -4.89 1.07 5.16
CA SER A 168 -4.45 0.31 6.34
C SER A 168 -4.78 -1.19 6.21
N PRO A 169 -3.89 -2.10 6.67
CA PRO A 169 -4.00 -3.56 6.51
C PRO A 169 -5.12 -4.27 7.25
N ASN A 170 -5.90 -3.56 8.05
CA ASN A 170 -6.59 -4.19 9.15
C ASN A 170 -8.11 -4.31 8.95
N LEU A 171 -8.62 -4.27 7.70
CA LEU A 171 -10.03 -4.46 7.38
C LEU A 171 -10.22 -5.24 6.07
N THR A 172 -10.71 -6.48 6.17
CA THR A 172 -11.09 -7.33 5.03
C THR A 172 -12.60 -7.37 4.88
N ILE A 173 -13.16 -7.23 3.68
CA ILE A 173 -14.60 -7.47 3.43
C ILE A 173 -14.84 -8.96 3.21
N LEU A 174 -15.67 -9.60 4.03
CA LEU A 174 -16.03 -11.02 3.92
C LEU A 174 -17.31 -11.26 3.12
N ASN A 175 -18.27 -10.35 3.24
CA ASN A 175 -19.57 -10.43 2.57
C ASN A 175 -20.18 -9.03 2.49
N GLU A 176 -21.13 -8.84 1.59
CA GLU A 176 -21.87 -7.59 1.50
C GLU A 176 -23.34 -7.84 1.15
N ASP A 177 -24.23 -7.01 1.69
CA ASP A 177 -25.64 -6.97 1.30
C ASP A 177 -26.05 -5.56 0.84
N LYS A 178 -27.34 -5.33 0.61
CA LYS A 178 -27.85 -4.03 0.15
C LYS A 178 -27.56 -2.88 1.13
N TYR A 179 -27.37 -3.18 2.41
CA TYR A 179 -27.34 -2.22 3.51
C TYR A 179 -26.05 -2.25 4.33
N ARG A 180 -25.24 -3.32 4.28
CA ARG A 180 -24.07 -3.52 5.17
C ARG A 180 -22.90 -4.23 4.49
N TYR A 181 -21.70 -3.93 4.98
CA TYR A 181 -20.49 -4.75 4.80
C TYR A 181 -20.30 -5.66 6.02
N THR A 182 -19.95 -6.92 5.78
CA THR A 182 -19.37 -7.81 6.78
C THR A 182 -17.86 -7.74 6.66
N LEU A 183 -17.19 -7.38 7.73
CA LEU A 183 -15.77 -7.04 7.77
C LEU A 183 -15.05 -7.96 8.75
N LYS A 184 -13.80 -8.33 8.46
CA LYS A 184 -12.87 -9.02 9.35
C LYS A 184 -11.72 -8.10 9.69
N GLY A 185 -11.50 -7.87 10.98
CA GLY A 185 -10.37 -7.12 11.49
C GLY A 185 -9.10 -7.98 11.65
N PRO A 186 -7.97 -7.38 12.04
CA PRO A 186 -6.66 -8.03 12.04
C PRO A 186 -6.55 -9.12 13.12
N SER A 187 -7.33 -9.00 14.20
CA SER A 187 -7.44 -9.99 15.28
C SER A 187 -8.29 -11.20 14.91
N GLY A 188 -8.84 -11.23 13.69
CA GLY A 188 -9.80 -12.24 13.24
C GLY A 188 -11.24 -11.97 13.67
N LEU A 189 -11.50 -10.89 14.42
CA LEU A 189 -12.86 -10.47 14.77
C LEU A 189 -13.66 -10.11 13.53
N ILE A 190 -14.87 -10.65 13.43
CA ILE A 190 -15.81 -10.38 12.34
C ILE A 190 -16.89 -9.44 12.85
N GLY A 191 -17.19 -8.39 12.11
CA GLY A 191 -18.16 -7.37 12.47
C GLY A 191 -18.86 -6.78 11.27
N THR A 192 -19.80 -5.87 11.50
CA THR A 192 -20.57 -5.27 10.41
C THR A 192 -20.47 -3.75 10.41
N ARG A 193 -20.62 -3.17 9.22
CA ARG A 193 -20.69 -1.73 8.99
C ARG A 193 -21.82 -1.39 8.02
N PRO A 194 -22.67 -0.39 8.29
CA PRO A 194 -23.65 0.09 7.31
C PRO A 194 -23.01 0.66 6.04
N LYS A 195 -23.73 0.58 4.93
CA LYS A 195 -23.38 1.23 3.65
C LYS A 195 -24.04 2.60 3.55
N GLY A 196 -23.40 3.53 2.85
CA GLY A 196 -23.95 4.84 2.51
C GLY A 196 -23.09 6.01 3.01
N SER A 197 -23.47 7.21 2.60
CA SER A 197 -22.75 8.47 2.91
C SER A 197 -23.28 9.21 4.14
N ARG A 198 -24.34 8.70 4.78
CA ARG A 198 -24.96 9.24 5.99
C ARG A 198 -24.98 8.19 7.08
N ILE A 199 -23.79 7.76 7.50
CA ILE A 199 -23.62 6.82 8.60
C ILE A 199 -23.49 7.65 9.88
N ASP A 200 -24.21 7.26 10.93
CA ASP A 200 -24.10 7.90 12.23
C ASP A 200 -22.69 7.68 12.82
N PRO A 201 -22.04 8.71 13.40
CA PRO A 201 -20.69 8.60 13.95
C PRO A 201 -20.50 7.48 14.99
N SER A 202 -21.56 7.02 15.65
CA SER A 202 -21.52 5.88 16.58
C SER A 202 -21.07 4.57 15.92
N TRP A 203 -21.17 4.45 14.59
CA TRP A 203 -20.63 3.31 13.84
C TRP A 203 -19.13 3.37 13.61
N ASP A 204 -18.47 4.46 14.02
CA ASP A 204 -17.03 4.60 13.95
C ASP A 204 -16.40 4.37 15.32
N CYS A 205 -15.33 3.61 15.35
CA CYS A 205 -14.57 3.42 16.57
C CYS A 205 -13.89 4.75 16.95
N PRO A 206 -14.02 5.22 18.20
CA PRO A 206 -13.38 6.47 18.62
C PRO A 206 -11.86 6.41 18.49
N ASN A 207 -11.28 5.20 18.59
CA ASN A 207 -9.85 4.96 18.42
C ASN A 207 -9.44 4.70 16.96
N CYS A 208 -10.27 3.97 16.21
CA CYS A 208 -9.88 3.43 14.89
C CYS A 208 -10.60 4.07 13.69
N GLY A 209 -11.80 4.60 13.87
CA GLY A 209 -12.59 5.24 12.82
C GLY A 209 -13.55 4.38 12.05
N PRO A 210 -13.74 4.67 10.74
CA PRO A 210 -14.42 3.80 9.80
C PRO A 210 -13.91 2.37 9.92
N THR A 211 -14.71 1.54 10.56
CA THR A 211 -14.43 0.14 10.86
C THR A 211 -15.73 -0.65 10.93
N GLY A 212 -15.66 -1.90 11.39
CA GLY A 212 -16.83 -2.71 11.74
C GLY A 212 -16.90 -3.00 13.23
N TRP A 213 -18.11 -3.32 13.70
CA TRP A 213 -18.36 -3.69 15.09
C TRP A 213 -18.78 -5.14 15.21
N ASN A 214 -18.17 -5.85 16.16
CA ASN A 214 -18.63 -7.13 16.66
C ASN A 214 -19.31 -6.91 18.02
N GLY A 215 -20.61 -6.63 18.00
CA GLY A 215 -21.33 -6.13 19.17
C GLY A 215 -20.76 -4.79 19.62
N THR A 216 -20.28 -4.71 20.87
CA THR A 216 -19.66 -3.52 21.46
C THR A 216 -18.15 -3.40 21.20
N ARG A 217 -17.54 -4.36 20.50
CA ARG A 217 -16.10 -4.38 20.24
C ARG A 217 -15.76 -3.96 18.81
N CYS A 218 -14.84 -3.02 18.68
CA CYS A 218 -14.26 -2.64 17.40
C CYS A 218 -13.45 -3.81 16.84
N ILE A 219 -13.72 -4.22 15.61
CA ILE A 219 -13.00 -5.36 15.01
C ILE A 219 -11.53 -5.06 14.72
N GLN A 220 -11.18 -3.78 14.60
CA GLN A 220 -9.84 -3.34 14.23
C GLN A 220 -8.88 -3.21 15.42
N CYS A 221 -9.32 -2.60 16.53
CA CYS A 221 -8.49 -2.40 17.72
C CYS A 221 -9.01 -3.08 18.99
N GLY A 222 -10.15 -3.77 18.95
CA GLY A 222 -10.74 -4.42 20.12
C GLY A 222 -11.31 -3.47 21.18
N HIS A 223 -11.29 -2.15 20.91
CA HIS A 223 -11.87 -1.13 21.78
C HIS A 223 -13.34 -1.43 22.06
N LEU A 224 -13.73 -1.35 23.32
CA LEU A 224 -15.07 -1.65 23.81
C LEU A 224 -15.80 -0.32 24.03
N ILE A 225 -16.98 -0.17 23.44
CA ILE A 225 -17.92 0.89 23.82
C ILE A 225 -18.94 0.23 24.74
N ASP A 226 -18.83 0.47 26.05
CA ASP A 226 -19.88 0.07 26.97
C ASP A 226 -21.07 1.04 26.80
N PRO A 227 -22.28 0.53 26.52
CA PRO A 227 -23.48 1.32 26.68
C PRO A 227 -23.77 1.44 28.17
N ASP A 228 -23.75 2.67 28.69
CA ASP A 228 -24.33 2.98 30.01
C ASP A 228 -25.83 2.63 30.04
#